data_AF-D4CND5-F1
#
_entry.id   AF-D4CND5-F1
#
_cell.length_a   1.000
_cell.length_b   1.000
_cell.length_c   1.000
_cell.angle_alpha   90.00
_cell.angle_beta   90.00
_cell.angle_gamma   90.00
#
_symmetry.space_group_name_H-M   'P 1'
#
loop_
_entity.id
_entity.type
_entity.pdbx_description
1 polymer ?
#
loop_
_entity_poly.entity_id
_entity_poly.type
_entity_poly.pdbx_seq_one_letter_code
_entity_poly.pdbx_strand_id
1 'polypeptide(L)'
;MLFLNLEFGNKSYAIIEYGSAFRWPEHYVLIQGTEGAIRIDLCNTGMTVKLADGSEEHYCVHASREIDDDRSRIYHSTEMDGAIQYGRPGRKPPMWLHSIMEEEMAFFNSVLHGAPIPDEFKPLMNGEAARAAIAAADAASLSLREDRKVSVEEVMK
;
A
#
# COMPACT_ATOMS: atom_id res chain seq x y z
N MET A 1 -11.11 -10.98 -9.05
CA MET A 1 -11.46 -9.75 -8.33
C MET A 1 -11.69 -10.13 -6.89
N LEU A 2 -11.19 -9.34 -5.95
CA LEU A 2 -11.28 -9.54 -4.53
C LEU A 2 -11.80 -8.25 -3.91
N PHE A 3 -12.76 -8.39 -3.00
CA PHE A 3 -13.31 -7.30 -2.20
C PHE A 3 -13.24 -7.76 -0.75
N LEU A 4 -12.43 -7.06 0.06
CA LEU A 4 -12.30 -7.34 1.48
C LEU A 4 -13.07 -6.26 2.24
N ASN A 5 -13.78 -6.70 3.28
CA ASN A 5 -14.43 -5.81 4.25
C ASN A 5 -13.88 -6.14 5.63
N LEU A 6 -13.18 -5.19 6.24
CA LEU A 6 -12.48 -5.35 7.50
C LEU A 6 -13.16 -4.53 8.60
N GLU A 7 -13.34 -5.15 9.76
CA GLU A 7 -13.88 -4.53 10.97
C GLU A 7 -12.78 -4.51 12.05
N PHE A 8 -12.56 -3.36 12.67
CA PHE A 8 -11.57 -3.19 13.72
C PHE A 8 -12.23 -2.98 15.08
N GLY A 9 -11.57 -3.41 16.16
CA GLY A 9 -12.10 -3.38 17.54
C GLY A 9 -12.44 -2.00 18.10
N ASN A 10 -12.03 -0.92 17.42
CA ASN A 10 -12.31 0.48 17.79
C ASN A 10 -13.44 1.11 16.94
N LYS A 11 -14.32 0.31 16.32
CA LYS A 11 -15.41 0.76 15.44
C LYS A 11 -14.93 1.52 14.20
N SER A 12 -13.72 1.22 13.73
CA SER A 12 -13.24 1.63 12.41
C SER A 12 -13.37 0.49 11.41
N TYR A 13 -13.30 0.83 10.13
CA TYR A 13 -13.56 -0.09 9.03
C TYR A 13 -12.60 0.17 7.88
N ALA A 14 -12.33 -0.86 7.07
CA ALA A 14 -11.61 -0.70 5.81
C ALA A 14 -12.22 -1.56 4.71
N ILE A 15 -12.13 -1.04 3.48
CA ILE A 15 -12.49 -1.76 2.26
C ILE A 15 -11.23 -1.85 1.40
N ILE A 16 -10.96 -3.04 0.86
CA ILE A 16 -9.82 -3.27 -0.03
C ILE A 16 -10.31 -3.95 -1.30
N GLU A 17 -9.97 -3.38 -2.45
CA GLU A 17 -10.30 -3.92 -3.76
C GLU A 17 -9.03 -4.35 -4.50
N TYR A 18 -9.06 -5.53 -5.11
CA TYR A 18 -7.91 -6.01 -5.86
C TYR A 18 -8.32 -6.89 -7.05
N GLY A 19 -7.62 -6.76 -8.17
CA GLY A 19 -7.79 -7.68 -9.29
C GLY A 19 -7.36 -7.12 -10.63
N SER A 20 -7.55 -7.94 -11.66
CA SER A 20 -7.08 -7.69 -13.03
C SER A 20 -8.21 -7.59 -14.06
N ALA A 21 -9.47 -7.54 -13.61
CA ALA A 21 -10.65 -7.49 -14.48
C ALA A 21 -11.40 -6.14 -14.42
N PHE A 22 -10.77 -5.12 -13.85
CA PHE A 22 -11.29 -3.76 -13.81
C PHE A 22 -10.91 -3.03 -15.10
N ARG A 23 -11.92 -2.51 -15.83
CA ARG A 23 -11.68 -1.65 -16.99
C ARG A 23 -11.45 -0.19 -16.62
N TRP A 24 -11.76 0.17 -15.37
CA TRP A 24 -11.47 1.48 -14.80
C TRP A 24 -10.30 1.29 -13.83
N PRO A 25 -9.09 1.79 -14.16
CA PRO A 25 -7.92 1.56 -13.35
C PRO A 25 -7.95 2.43 -12.08
N GLU A 26 -7.82 1.77 -10.93
CA GLU A 26 -7.69 2.43 -9.64
C GLU A 26 -6.54 1.82 -8.86
N HIS A 27 -5.71 2.67 -8.28
CA HIS A 27 -4.70 2.27 -7.32
C HIS A 27 -4.47 3.42 -6.36
N TYR A 28 -5.00 3.33 -5.15
CA TYR A 28 -4.87 4.37 -4.15
C TYR A 28 -5.08 3.82 -2.75
N VAL A 29 -4.67 4.60 -1.75
CA VAL A 29 -5.08 4.44 -0.36
C VAL A 29 -5.84 5.70 0.04
N LEU A 30 -7.07 5.55 0.54
CA LEU A 30 -7.90 6.63 1.05
C LEU A 30 -8.10 6.45 2.55
N ILE A 31 -7.68 7.45 3.32
CA ILE A 31 -7.79 7.50 4.78
C ILE A 31 -8.82 8.58 5.12
N GLN A 32 -9.88 8.21 5.83
CA GLN A 32 -10.91 9.16 6.27
C GLN A 32 -10.95 9.23 7.79
N GLY A 33 -10.79 10.44 8.31
CA GLY A 33 -10.84 10.75 9.74
C GLY A 33 -11.99 11.70 10.08
N THR A 34 -12.08 12.07 11.35
CA THR A 34 -13.10 13.00 11.84
C THR A 34 -12.85 14.45 11.42
N GLU A 35 -11.62 14.80 11.05
CA GLU A 35 -11.20 16.17 10.74
C GLU A 35 -10.71 16.36 9.30
N GLY A 36 -10.86 15.34 8.45
CA GLY A 36 -10.39 15.40 7.08
C GLY A 36 -10.17 14.04 6.45
N ALA A 37 -9.51 14.04 5.30
CA ALA A 37 -9.15 12.84 4.57
C ALA A 37 -7.79 12.99 3.88
N ILE A 38 -7.10 11.87 3.68
CA ILE A 38 -5.85 11.79 2.92
C ILE A 38 -6.05 10.78 1.80
N ARG A 39 -5.77 11.19 0.55
CA ARG A 39 -5.71 10.29 -0.59
C ARG A 39 -4.26 10.19 -1.07
N ILE A 40 -3.72 8.99 -1.05
CA ILE A 40 -2.44 8.63 -1.69
C ILE A 40 -2.80 7.93 -2.99
N ASP A 41 -2.82 8.67 -4.09
CA ASP A 41 -3.12 8.13 -5.42
C ASP A 41 -1.83 7.61 -6.06
N LEU A 42 -1.88 6.40 -6.59
CA LEU A 42 -0.74 5.69 -7.19
C LEU A 42 -0.92 5.46 -8.68
N CYS A 43 -2.10 5.79 -9.23
CA CYS A 43 -2.43 5.75 -10.64
C CYS A 43 -2.25 7.15 -11.27
N ASN A 44 -2.89 8.17 -10.69
CA ASN A 44 -2.63 9.58 -10.94
C ASN A 44 -1.76 10.08 -9.79
N THR A 45 -0.48 9.76 -9.84
CA THR A 45 0.40 9.76 -8.67
C THR A 45 0.45 11.12 -7.99
N GLY A 46 0.09 11.15 -6.71
CA GLY A 46 0.07 12.35 -5.89
C GLY A 46 -0.64 12.11 -4.56
N MET A 47 -0.28 12.88 -3.54
CA MET A 47 -0.96 12.86 -2.25
C MET A 47 -1.78 14.13 -2.07
N THR A 48 -3.05 13.99 -1.69
CA THR A 48 -3.94 15.11 -1.34
C THR A 48 -4.40 14.96 0.10
N VAL A 49 -4.20 16.02 0.89
CA VAL A 49 -4.75 16.15 2.24
C VAL A 49 -5.90 17.14 2.18
N LYS A 50 -7.11 16.70 2.56
CA LYS A 50 -8.32 17.52 2.61
C LYS A 50 -8.71 17.77 4.06
N LEU A 51 -8.78 19.03 4.47
CA LEU A 51 -9.15 19.44 5.83
C LEU A 51 -10.66 19.62 5.98
N ALA A 52 -11.14 19.66 7.23
CA ALA A 52 -12.56 19.84 7.56
C ALA A 52 -13.17 21.15 7.02
N ASP A 53 -12.36 22.18 6.82
CA ASP A 53 -12.78 23.46 6.23
C ASP A 53 -12.90 23.40 4.69
N GLY A 54 -12.57 22.26 4.09
CA GLY A 54 -12.62 22.02 2.65
C GLY A 54 -11.36 22.43 1.89
N SER A 55 -10.35 22.99 2.55
CA SER A 55 -9.05 23.27 1.93
C SER A 55 -8.29 22.00 1.60
N GLU A 56 -7.43 22.08 0.59
CA GLU A 56 -6.63 20.96 0.09
C GLU A 56 -5.15 21.34 0.00
N GLU A 57 -4.30 20.41 0.45
CA GLU A 57 -2.85 20.48 0.33
C GLU A 57 -2.36 19.30 -0.51
N HIS A 58 -1.32 19.52 -1.31
CA HIS A 58 -0.76 18.51 -2.21
C HIS A 58 0.71 18.25 -1.92
N TYR A 59 1.07 16.97 -1.91
CA TYR A 59 2.40 16.47 -1.61
C TYR A 59 2.81 15.39 -2.62
N CYS A 60 4.11 15.15 -2.76
CA CYS A 60 4.60 14.02 -3.53
C CYS A 60 4.36 12.71 -2.78
N VAL A 61 4.08 11.63 -3.51
CA VAL A 61 4.04 10.26 -2.96
C VAL A 61 5.45 9.71 -2.86
N HIS A 62 6.26 9.95 -3.88
CA HIS A 62 7.65 9.55 -3.93
C HIS A 62 8.60 10.72 -3.62
N ALA A 63 9.90 10.46 -3.64
CA ALA A 63 10.93 11.41 -3.24
C ALA A 63 10.94 12.73 -4.03
N SER A 64 10.33 12.77 -5.21
CA SER A 64 10.19 13.99 -6.00
C SER A 64 9.00 13.94 -6.96
N ARG A 65 8.59 15.13 -7.43
CA ARG A 65 7.56 15.27 -8.46
C ARG A 65 7.90 14.53 -9.75
N GLU A 66 9.18 14.51 -10.15
CA GLU A 66 9.62 13.79 -11.35
C GLU A 66 9.33 12.29 -11.26
N ILE A 67 9.52 11.71 -10.06
CA ILE A 67 9.28 10.29 -9.81
C ILE A 67 7.78 9.98 -9.79
N ASP A 68 6.95 10.88 -9.25
CA ASP A 68 5.48 10.78 -9.32
C ASP A 68 4.97 10.89 -10.76
N ASP A 69 5.50 11.85 -11.53
CA ASP A 69 5.17 12.04 -12.93
C ASP A 69 5.56 10.80 -13.77
N ASP A 70 6.72 10.19 -13.49
CA ASP A 70 7.16 8.91 -14.10
C ASP A 70 6.17 7.78 -13.82
N ARG A 71 5.75 7.61 -12.57
CA ARG A 71 4.78 6.58 -12.18
C ARG A 71 3.44 6.78 -12.89
N SER A 72 2.91 8.01 -12.89
CA SER A 72 1.64 8.33 -13.57
C SER A 72 1.71 8.02 -15.06
N ARG A 73 2.80 8.41 -15.71
CA ARG A 73 3.06 8.11 -17.12
C ARG A 73 3.07 6.59 -17.39
N ILE A 74 3.69 5.80 -16.51
CA ILE A 74 3.71 4.34 -16.63
C ILE A 74 2.28 3.77 -16.57
N TYR A 75 1.49 4.15 -15.56
CA TYR A 75 0.11 3.66 -15.41
C TYR A 75 -0.72 3.93 -16.67
N HIS A 76 -0.73 5.16 -17.17
CA HIS A 76 -1.46 5.53 -18.38
C HIS A 76 -0.93 4.84 -19.65
N SER A 77 0.37 4.51 -19.71
CA SER A 77 0.93 3.77 -20.85
C SER A 77 0.60 2.27 -20.87
N THR A 78 0.16 1.72 -19.73
CA THR A 78 -0.12 0.28 -19.55
C THR A 78 -1.59 -0.02 -19.25
N GLU A 79 -2.49 0.95 -19.40
CA GLU A 79 -3.90 0.83 -19.04
C GLU A 79 -4.62 -0.36 -19.73
N MET A 80 -4.22 -0.68 -20.97
CA MET A 80 -4.77 -1.81 -21.71
C MET A 80 -4.17 -3.18 -21.34
N ASP A 81 -2.99 -3.20 -20.69
CA ASP A 81 -2.31 -4.43 -20.26
C ASP A 81 -1.42 -4.18 -19.03
N GLY A 82 -2.04 -4.22 -17.85
CA GLY A 82 -1.34 -4.10 -16.58
C GLY A 82 -0.34 -5.22 -16.30
N ALA A 83 -0.40 -6.35 -17.04
CA ALA A 83 0.54 -7.45 -16.83
C ALA A 83 1.98 -7.07 -17.18
N ILE A 84 2.17 -6.03 -18.01
CA ILE A 84 3.48 -5.48 -18.39
C ILE A 84 4.25 -4.95 -17.17
N GLN A 85 3.56 -4.57 -16.10
CA GLN A 85 4.17 -4.04 -14.89
C GLN A 85 4.81 -5.12 -13.99
N TYR A 86 4.48 -6.40 -14.17
CA TYR A 86 5.09 -7.46 -13.38
C TYR A 86 6.55 -7.71 -13.80
N GLY A 87 7.44 -7.72 -12.81
CA GLY A 87 8.86 -7.98 -13.01
C GLY A 87 9.13 -9.38 -13.57
N ARG A 88 10.22 -9.50 -14.34
CA ARG A 88 10.79 -10.77 -14.80
C ARG A 88 12.30 -10.65 -14.97
N PRO A 89 13.06 -11.75 -14.95
CA PRO A 89 14.51 -11.70 -15.17
C PRO A 89 14.87 -10.88 -16.41
N GLY A 90 15.86 -9.99 -16.27
CA GLY A 90 16.32 -9.08 -17.32
C GLY A 90 15.56 -7.76 -17.45
N ARG A 91 14.51 -7.51 -16.65
CA ARG A 91 13.88 -6.18 -16.54
C ARG A 91 14.42 -5.38 -15.37
N LYS A 92 14.44 -4.06 -15.53
CA LYS A 92 14.76 -3.10 -14.47
C LYS A 92 13.48 -2.52 -13.86
N PRO A 93 13.45 -2.24 -12.55
CA PRO A 93 12.34 -1.53 -11.91
C PRO A 93 12.22 -0.09 -12.44
N PRO A 94 11.01 0.51 -12.40
CA PRO A 94 10.80 1.93 -12.68
C PRO A 94 11.45 2.83 -11.62
N MET A 95 11.54 4.14 -11.89
CA MET A 95 12.27 5.10 -11.04
C MET A 95 11.79 5.06 -9.59
N TRP A 96 10.48 5.12 -9.39
CA TRP A 96 9.87 5.12 -8.05
C TRP A 96 10.13 3.86 -7.24
N LEU A 97 10.21 2.70 -7.91
CA LEU A 97 10.45 1.44 -7.23
C LEU A 97 11.95 1.29 -6.93
N HIS A 98 12.80 1.72 -7.87
CA HIS A 98 14.23 1.69 -7.65
C HIS A 98 14.66 2.59 -6.48
N SER A 99 14.10 3.81 -6.40
CA SER A 99 14.46 4.76 -5.33
C SER A 99 14.12 4.24 -3.95
N ILE A 100 12.91 3.69 -3.75
CA ILE A 100 12.51 3.15 -2.44
C ILE A 100 13.28 1.86 -2.09
N MET A 101 13.69 1.07 -3.09
CA MET A 101 14.58 -0.08 -2.86
C MET A 101 15.96 0.37 -2.36
N GLU A 102 16.52 1.45 -2.90
CA GLU A 102 17.78 2.01 -2.42
C GLU A 102 17.66 2.53 -0.99
N GLU A 103 16.58 3.24 -0.67
CA GLU A 103 16.28 3.71 0.69
C GLU A 103 16.13 2.55 1.69
N GLU A 104 15.37 1.52 1.33
CA GLU A 104 15.16 0.33 2.18
C GLU A 104 16.47 -0.42 2.43
N MET A 105 17.31 -0.62 1.40
CA MET A 105 18.60 -1.28 1.56
C MET A 105 19.60 -0.45 2.36
N ALA A 106 19.60 0.88 2.19
CA ALA A 106 20.41 1.78 2.99
C ALA A 106 20.01 1.73 4.48
N PHE A 107 18.70 1.77 4.75
CA PHE A 107 18.15 1.60 6.10
C PHE A 107 18.58 0.26 6.70
N PHE A 108 18.32 -0.85 6.01
CA PHE A 108 18.66 -2.19 6.48
C PHE A 108 20.17 -2.32 6.77
N ASN A 109 21.01 -1.87 5.85
CA ASN A 109 22.46 -1.88 6.02
C ASN A 109 22.88 -1.04 7.25
N SER A 110 22.28 0.12 7.47
CA SER A 110 22.60 0.96 8.64
C SER A 110 22.29 0.25 9.97
N VAL A 111 21.17 -0.48 10.05
CA VAL A 111 20.77 -1.25 11.23
C VAL A 111 21.76 -2.39 11.48
N LEU A 112 22.19 -3.09 10.43
CA LEU A 112 23.24 -4.13 10.54
C LEU A 112 24.58 -3.58 11.06
N HIS A 113 24.83 -2.28 10.90
CA HIS A 113 26.00 -1.58 11.42
C HIS A 113 25.76 -0.91 12.79
N GLY A 114 24.65 -1.24 13.46
CA GLY A 114 24.36 -0.80 14.82
C GLY A 114 23.65 0.54 14.94
N ALA A 115 23.13 1.11 13.84
CA ALA A 115 22.26 2.26 13.93
C ALA A 115 20.98 1.94 14.73
N PRO A 116 20.44 2.88 15.52
CA PRO A 116 19.18 2.68 16.22
C PRO A 116 18.01 2.60 15.23
N ILE A 117 17.04 1.73 15.53
CA ILE A 117 15.82 1.57 14.72
C ILE A 117 14.80 2.64 15.13
N PRO A 118 14.37 3.54 14.23
CA PRO A 118 13.29 4.50 14.49
C PRO A 118 11.98 3.81 14.86
N ASP A 119 11.17 4.44 15.70
CA ASP A 119 9.89 3.88 16.18
C ASP A 119 8.96 3.47 15.02
N GLU A 120 8.93 4.28 13.97
CA GLU A 120 8.16 4.03 12.74
C GLU A 120 8.46 2.65 12.11
N PHE A 121 9.73 2.20 12.15
CA PHE A 121 10.16 0.96 11.50
C PHE A 121 10.34 -0.22 12.45
N LYS A 122 10.17 -0.03 13.77
CA LYS A 122 10.24 -1.13 14.75
C LYS A 122 9.32 -2.32 14.41
N PRO A 123 8.06 -2.11 13.95
CA PRO A 123 7.16 -3.22 13.59
C PRO A 123 7.69 -4.11 12.45
N LEU A 124 8.59 -3.58 11.60
CA LEU A 124 9.24 -4.34 10.53
C LEU A 124 10.38 -5.23 11.06
N MET A 125 10.94 -4.90 12.21
CA MET A 125 12.13 -5.54 12.78
C MET A 125 11.82 -6.54 13.91
N ASN A 126 10.63 -6.44 14.52
CA ASN A 126 10.20 -7.32 15.62
C ASN A 126 9.23 -8.44 15.16
N GLY A 127 8.89 -8.48 13.87
CA GLY A 127 7.97 -9.45 13.27
C GLY A 127 6.48 -9.16 13.47
N GLU A 128 6.11 -8.03 14.06
CA GLU A 128 4.73 -7.61 14.27
C GLU A 128 4.01 -7.39 12.94
N ALA A 129 4.57 -6.57 12.05
CA ALA A 129 3.96 -6.28 10.75
C ALA A 129 3.85 -7.53 9.87
N ALA A 130 4.89 -8.38 9.88
CA ALA A 130 4.90 -9.63 9.12
C ALA A 130 3.80 -10.60 9.58
N ARG A 131 3.65 -10.80 10.90
CA ARG A 131 2.60 -11.68 11.44
C ARG A 131 1.20 -11.11 11.19
N ALA A 132 1.00 -9.81 11.41
CA ALA A 132 -0.29 -9.16 11.22
C ALA A 132 -0.78 -9.23 9.77
N ALA A 133 0.11 -8.95 8.80
CA ALA A 133 -0.23 -8.98 7.38
C ALA A 133 -0.65 -10.39 6.92
N ILE A 134 0.11 -11.42 7.28
CA ILE A 134 -0.21 -12.80 6.89
C ILE A 134 -1.45 -13.31 7.61
N ALA A 135 -1.63 -12.99 8.90
CA ALA A 135 -2.84 -13.37 9.62
C ALA A 135 -4.11 -12.77 9.00
N ALA A 136 -4.09 -11.49 8.63
CA ALA A 136 -5.22 -10.87 7.94
C ALA A 136 -5.48 -11.52 6.56
N ALA A 137 -4.42 -11.82 5.81
CA ALA A 137 -4.53 -12.48 4.50
C ALA A 137 -5.07 -13.92 4.60
N ASP A 138 -4.63 -14.69 5.60
CA ASP A 138 -5.10 -16.05 5.86
C ASP A 138 -6.57 -16.05 6.29
N ALA A 139 -6.97 -15.11 7.17
CA ALA A 139 -8.37 -14.94 7.57
C ALA A 139 -9.26 -14.56 6.38
N ALA A 140 -8.82 -13.63 5.53
CA ALA A 140 -9.55 -13.25 4.31
C ALA A 140 -9.64 -14.42 3.31
N SER A 141 -8.57 -15.19 3.15
CA SER A 141 -8.54 -16.38 2.29
C SER A 141 -9.45 -17.48 2.82
N LEU A 142 -9.49 -17.69 4.14
CA LEU A 142 -10.41 -18.63 4.79
C LEU A 142 -11.86 -18.19 4.61
N SER A 143 -12.14 -16.90 4.83
CA SER A 143 -13.46 -16.29 4.65
C SER A 143 -13.99 -16.52 3.23
N LEU A 144 -13.15 -16.29 2.21
CA LEU A 144 -13.50 -16.53 0.82
C LEU A 144 -13.78 -18.01 0.52
N ARG A 145 -12.98 -18.93 1.09
CA ARG A 145 -13.14 -20.38 0.85
C ARG A 145 -14.37 -20.95 1.53
N GLU A 146 -14.70 -20.45 2.72
CA GLU A 146 -15.78 -20.98 3.57
C GLU A 146 -17.08 -20.17 3.47
N ASP A 147 -17.11 -19.10 2.67
CA ASP A 147 -18.27 -18.22 2.46
C ASP A 147 -18.87 -17.71 3.78
N ARG A 148 -18.00 -17.27 4.70
CA ARG A 148 -18.41 -16.75 6.02
C ARG A 148 -17.44 -15.69 6.52
N LYS A 149 -17.90 -14.89 7.48
CA LYS A 149 -17.00 -14.02 8.25
C LYS A 149 -16.02 -14.86 9.08
N VAL A 150 -14.77 -14.41 9.15
CA VAL A 150 -13.67 -15.04 9.88
C VAL A 150 -13.00 -14.00 10.77
N SER A 151 -12.79 -14.34 12.04
CA SER A 151 -11.96 -13.53 12.94
C SER A 151 -10.48 -13.83 12.68
N VAL A 152 -9.61 -12.81 12.75
CA VAL A 152 -8.15 -12.99 12.64
C VAL A 152 -7.62 -13.92 13.75
N GLU A 153 -8.28 -13.97 14.90
CA GLU A 153 -7.94 -14.88 16.00
C GLU A 153 -8.04 -16.37 15.60
N GLU A 154 -8.85 -16.73 14.60
CA GLU A 154 -8.97 -18.12 14.14
C GLU A 154 -7.70 -18.66 13.48
N VAL A 155 -6.87 -17.77 12.93
CA VAL A 155 -5.62 -18.11 12.21
C VAL A 155 -4.36 -17.79 13.01
N MET A 156 -4.46 -16.96 14.04
CA MET A 156 -3.39 -16.70 14.99
C MET A 156 -3.35 -17.81 16.05
N LYS A 157 -2.59 -18.87 15.78
CA LYS A 157 -2.34 -19.97 16.72
C LYS A 157 -0.92 -19.94 17.26
#